data_AF-A0A6P2FRF5-F1
#
_entry.id   AF-A0A6P2FRF5-F1
#
_cell.length_a   1.000
_cell.length_b   1.000
_cell.length_c   1.000
_cell.angle_alpha   90.00
_cell.angle_beta   90.00
_cell.angle_gamma   90.00
#
_symmetry.space_group_name_H-M   'P 1'
#
loop_
_entity.id
_entity.type
_entity.pdbx_description
1 polymer ?
#
loop_
_entity_poly.entity_id
_entity_poly.type
_entity_poly.pdbx_seq_one_letter_code
_entity_poly.pdbx_strand_id
1 'polypeptide(L)'
;MIAGLHRDGQLIMVGRTVPLTAVQSRSLGEVLQPAGAVHPWPDQISSTRWSKNRSTQPLTKVEPTVVVEVAADTGLQAGVWRHPLRYIRVRADLRATDLPQLR
;
A
#
# COMPACT_ATOMS: atom_id res chain seq x y z
N MET A 1 -2.02 2.30 6.31
CA MET A 1 -2.11 1.36 5.17
C MET A 1 -0.76 1.32 4.46
N ILE A 2 -0.38 0.20 3.85
CA ILE A 2 0.78 0.09 2.95
C ILE A 2 0.25 0.03 1.52
N ALA A 3 0.82 0.82 0.62
CA ALA A 3 0.49 0.82 -0.80
C ALA A 3 1.54 0.03 -1.60
N GLY A 4 1.09 -0.59 -2.69
CA GLY A 4 1.94 -1.33 -3.61
C GLY A 4 1.70 -0.96 -5.06
N LEU A 5 2.72 -1.16 -5.89
CA LEU A 5 2.62 -1.13 -7.36
C LEU A 5 3.33 -2.35 -7.94
N HIS A 6 2.89 -2.79 -9.11
CA HIS A 6 3.50 -3.92 -9.78
C HIS A 6 4.77 -3.50 -10.53
N ARG A 7 5.77 -4.39 -10.52
CA ARG A 7 6.96 -4.35 -11.36
C ARG A 7 7.24 -5.76 -11.85
N ASP A 8 7.24 -5.98 -13.15
CA ASP A 8 7.54 -7.29 -13.75
C ASP A 8 6.74 -8.44 -13.13
N GLY A 9 5.44 -8.20 -12.86
CA GLY A 9 4.53 -9.17 -12.23
C GLY A 9 4.68 -9.33 -10.72
N GLN A 10 5.58 -8.60 -10.07
CA GLN A 10 5.73 -8.60 -8.61
C GLN A 10 5.11 -7.36 -7.97
N LEU A 11 4.36 -7.55 -6.89
CA LEU A 11 3.82 -6.44 -6.10
C LEU A 11 4.92 -5.89 -5.17
N ILE A 12 5.35 -4.65 -5.41
CA ILE A 12 6.38 -3.97 -4.64
C ILE A 12 5.72 -2.99 -3.67
N MET A 13 6.12 -2.99 -2.40
CA MET A 13 5.70 -1.94 -1.45
C MET A 13 6.31 -0.61 -1.85
N VAL A 14 5.46 0.39 -2.13
CA VAL A 14 5.91 1.71 -2.60
C VAL A 14 5.74 2.82 -1.57
N GLY A 15 4.94 2.61 -0.52
CA GLY A 15 4.80 3.63 0.52
C GLY A 15 3.85 3.26 1.63
N ARG A 16 3.92 4.01 2.72
CA ARG A 16 3.01 3.92 3.86
C ARG A 16 2.15 5.17 3.90
N THR A 17 0.85 5.02 4.12
CA THR A 17 -0.01 6.18 4.36
C THR A 17 0.16 6.72 5.78
N VAL A 18 -0.17 7.99 5.98
CA VAL A 18 -0.59 8.48 7.30
C VAL A 18 -1.75 7.62 7.85
N PRO A 19 -2.02 7.64 9.17
CA PRO A 19 -3.19 6.98 9.72
C PRO A 19 -4.46 7.41 8.97
N LEU A 20 -5.28 6.42 8.58
CA LEU A 20 -6.58 6.67 7.98
C LEU A 20 -7.54 7.15 9.07
N THR A 21 -8.51 7.98 8.72
CA THR A 21 -9.63 8.27 9.62
C THR A 21 -10.48 7.02 9.83
N ALA A 22 -11.29 6.99 10.90
CA ALA A 22 -12.18 5.86 11.17
C ALA A 22 -13.14 5.57 9.99
N VAL A 23 -13.67 6.63 9.36
CA VAL A 23 -14.55 6.51 8.18
C VAL A 23 -13.79 5.92 7.00
N GLN A 24 -12.60 6.43 6.69
CA GLN A 24 -11.77 5.90 5.60
C GLN A 24 -11.40 4.43 5.83
N SER A 25 -11.03 4.07 7.07
CA SER A 25 -10.69 2.70 7.41
C SER A 25 -11.88 1.75 7.25
N ARG A 26 -13.08 2.20 7.62
CA ARG A 26 -14.30 1.39 7.47
C ARG A 26 -14.64 1.17 5.99
N SER A 27 -14.74 2.24 5.21
CA SER A 27 -15.08 2.16 3.79
C SER A 27 -14.06 1.36 2.99
N LEU A 28 -12.76 1.50 3.30
CA LEU A 28 -11.73 0.67 2.68
C LEU A 28 -11.85 -0.79 3.12
N GLY A 29 -12.10 -1.05 4.40
CA GLY A 29 -12.26 -2.40 4.94
C GLY A 29 -13.42 -3.17 4.30
N GLU A 30 -14.49 -2.49 3.89
CA GLU A 30 -15.67 -3.10 3.24
C GLU A 30 -15.35 -3.69 1.85
N VAL A 31 -14.29 -3.22 1.18
CA VAL A 31 -13.92 -3.69 -0.16
C VAL A 31 -12.66 -4.57 -0.18
N LEU A 32 -11.96 -4.67 0.95
CA LEU A 32 -10.75 -5.49 1.06
C LEU A 32 -11.12 -6.95 1.31
N GLN A 33 -10.41 -7.84 0.62
CA GLN A 33 -10.52 -9.28 0.84
C GLN A 33 -9.24 -9.79 1.51
N PRO A 34 -9.34 -10.75 2.46
CA PRO A 34 -8.17 -11.40 3.03
C PRO A 34 -7.29 -12.00 1.93
N ALA A 35 -5.96 -11.92 2.07
CA ALA A 35 -5.06 -12.55 1.12
C ALA A 35 -5.25 -14.07 1.09
N GLY A 36 -5.09 -14.66 -0.09
CA GLY A 36 -4.99 -16.09 -0.31
C GLY A 36 -3.71 -16.69 0.28
N ALA A 37 -3.51 -17.99 0.01
CA ALA A 37 -2.42 -18.78 0.59
C ALA A 37 -1.01 -18.26 0.22
N VAL A 38 -0.88 -17.60 -0.93
CA VAL A 38 0.39 -17.05 -1.43
C VAL A 38 0.26 -15.54 -1.54
N HIS A 39 1.14 -14.82 -0.83
CA HIS A 39 1.20 -13.37 -0.91
C HIS A 39 2.67 -12.93 -0.97
N PRO A 40 3.05 -12.01 -1.87
CA PRO A 40 4.46 -11.65 -2.12
C PRO A 40 5.12 -10.89 -0.97
N TRP A 41 4.31 -10.27 -0.10
CA TRP A 41 4.81 -9.52 1.07
C TRP A 41 4.98 -10.39 2.31
N PRO A 42 5.97 -10.07 3.17
CA PRO A 42 6.18 -10.77 4.44
C PRO A 42 5.03 -10.54 5.43
N ASP A 43 4.95 -11.41 6.44
CA ASP A 43 3.95 -11.30 7.52
C ASP A 43 4.20 -10.13 8.47
N GLN A 44 5.42 -9.58 8.47
CA GLN A 44 5.81 -8.47 9.31
C GLN A 44 6.67 -7.47 8.53
N ILE A 45 6.52 -6.20 8.87
CA ILE A 45 7.32 -5.11 8.30
C ILE A 45 8.07 -4.36 9.39
N SER A 46 9.33 -4.02 9.12
CA SER A 46 10.08 -3.10 9.96
C SER A 46 9.67 -1.67 9.65
N SER A 47 9.39 -0.89 10.69
CA SER A 47 9.12 0.53 10.59
C SER A 47 10.34 1.35 10.17
N THR A 48 11.55 0.76 10.10
CA THR A 48 12.79 1.46 9.69
C THR A 48 12.72 2.07 8.29
N ARG A 49 11.90 1.50 7.38
CA ARG A 49 11.68 2.09 6.04
C ARG A 49 10.90 3.41 6.05
N TRP A 50 10.12 3.68 7.10
CA TRP A 50 9.18 4.82 7.15
C TRP A 50 9.19 5.58 8.49
N SER A 51 10.04 5.20 9.44
CA SER A 51 10.12 5.78 10.78
C SER A 51 11.54 5.61 11.35
N LYS A 52 11.97 6.55 12.21
CA LYS A 52 13.23 6.45 12.95
C LYS A 52 13.21 5.41 14.08
N ASN A 53 12.03 4.93 14.46
CA ASN A 53 11.90 3.88 15.47
C ASN A 53 12.15 2.51 14.82
N ARG A 54 12.78 1.60 15.56
CA ARG A 54 13.05 0.23 15.11
C ARG A 54 12.00 -0.68 15.74
N SER A 55 10.82 -0.71 15.13
CA SER A 55 9.74 -1.60 15.56
C SER A 55 9.27 -2.48 14.40
N THR A 56 9.09 -3.76 14.67
CA THR A 56 8.49 -4.69 13.73
C THR A 56 6.99 -4.76 14.01
N GLN A 57 6.17 -4.61 12.98
CA GLN A 57 4.71 -4.67 13.10
C GLN A 57 4.13 -5.76 12.19
N PRO A 58 3.11 -6.51 12.66
CA PRO A 58 2.41 -7.46 11.81
C PRO A 58 1.74 -6.74 10.65
N LEU A 59 1.77 -7.38 9.48
CA LEU A 59 1.13 -6.91 8.27
C LEU A 59 -0.12 -7.75 8.00
N THR A 60 -1.29 -7.13 8.07
CA THR A 60 -2.52 -7.75 7.57
C THR A 60 -2.50 -7.73 6.05
N LYS A 61 -2.26 -8.90 5.45
CA LYS A 61 -2.18 -9.08 4.00
C LYS A 61 -3.60 -9.21 3.40
N VAL A 62 -3.78 -8.63 2.23
CA VAL A 62 -5.06 -8.57 1.49
C VAL A 62 -4.82 -8.95 0.04
N GLU A 63 -5.86 -9.37 -0.67
CA GLU A 63 -5.77 -9.52 -2.12
C GLU A 63 -5.40 -8.19 -2.78
N PRO A 64 -4.35 -8.14 -3.63
CA PRO A 64 -3.85 -6.89 -4.22
C PRO A 64 -4.67 -6.45 -5.44
N THR A 65 -5.99 -6.45 -5.31
CA THR A 65 -6.95 -6.16 -6.38
C THR A 65 -7.60 -4.78 -6.25
N VAL A 66 -7.65 -4.23 -5.03
CA VAL A 66 -8.25 -2.92 -4.76
C VAL A 66 -7.28 -1.79 -5.12
N VAL A 67 -7.69 -0.95 -6.06
CA VAL A 67 -6.95 0.26 -6.44
C VAL A 67 -7.40 1.45 -5.59
N VAL A 68 -6.44 2.22 -5.10
CA VAL A 68 -6.69 3.45 -4.33
C VAL A 68 -5.93 4.62 -4.94
N GLU A 69 -6.55 5.79 -4.89
CA GLU A 69 -5.92 7.05 -5.20
C GLU A 69 -5.25 7.61 -3.94
N VAL A 70 -4.00 8.04 -4.09
CA VAL A 70 -3.20 8.62 -3.01
C VAL A 70 -2.54 9.91 -3.47
N ALA A 71 -2.43 10.87 -2.55
CA ALA A 71 -1.53 11.99 -2.70
C ALA A 71 -0.16 11.60 -2.14
N ALA A 72 0.88 11.83 -2.94
CA ALA A 72 2.27 11.65 -2.56
C ALA A 72 3.02 12.96 -2.79
N ASP A 73 3.98 13.29 -1.94
CA ASP A 73 4.90 14.39 -2.24
C ASP A 73 6.00 13.94 -3.22
N THR A 74 6.85 14.88 -3.62
CA THR A 74 7.90 14.67 -4.63
C THR A 74 9.05 13.77 -4.16
N GLY A 75 9.03 13.27 -2.91
CA GLY A 75 10.08 12.44 -2.32
C GLY A 75 10.10 10.99 -2.79
N LEU A 76 10.14 10.75 -4.11
CA LEU A 76 10.31 9.41 -4.69
C LEU A 76 11.81 9.05 -4.77
N GLN A 77 12.22 7.95 -4.16
CA GLN A 77 13.58 7.43 -4.24
C GLN A 77 13.53 5.92 -4.52
N ALA A 78 14.17 5.48 -5.61
CA ALA A 78 14.21 4.08 -6.03
C ALA A 78 12.82 3.40 -6.08
N GLY A 79 11.80 4.14 -6.56
CA GLY A 79 10.43 3.64 -6.69
C GLY A 79 9.63 3.57 -5.37
N VAL A 80 10.17 4.10 -4.27
CA VAL A 80 9.51 4.17 -2.97
C VAL A 80 9.37 5.63 -2.54
N TRP A 81 8.18 6.01 -2.07
CA TRP A 81 7.97 7.31 -1.45
C TRP A 81 8.53 7.30 -0.03
N ARG A 82 9.50 8.20 0.22
CA ARG A 82 10.15 8.34 1.54
C ARG A 82 9.25 9.00 2.58
N HIS A 83 8.27 9.78 2.11
CA HIS A 83 7.32 10.47 2.96
C HIS A 83 5.95 9.79 2.95
N PRO A 84 5.16 9.95 4.02
CA PRO A 84 3.86 9.31 4.12
C PRO A 84 2.91 9.72 3.00
N LEU A 85 2.26 8.74 2.41
CA LEU A 85 1.16 8.93 1.46
C LEU A 85 -0.10 9.42 2.18
N ARG A 86 -0.97 10.13 1.49
CA ARG A 86 -2.32 10.47 1.99
C ARG A 86 -3.35 9.76 1.14
N TYR A 87 -4.17 8.92 1.78
CA TYR A 87 -5.28 8.25 1.11
C TYR A 87 -6.34 9.28 0.68
N ILE A 88 -6.79 9.17 -0.57
CA ILE A 88 -7.85 10.02 -1.15
C ILE A 88 -9.15 9.21 -1.23
N ARG A 89 -9.17 8.12 -2.03
CA ARG A 89 -10.37 7.31 -2.28
C ARG A 89 -10.05 5.95 -2.90
N VAL A 90 -11.00 5.02 -2.85
CA VAL A 90 -11.01 3.81 -3.69
C VAL A 90 -11.35 4.20 -5.14
N ARG A 91 -10.68 3.57 -6.09
CA ARG A 91 -10.94 3.68 -7.53
C ARG A 91 -11.51 2.37 -8.05
N ALA A 92 -12.80 2.13 -7.76
CA ALA A 92 -13.52 0.93 -8.18
C ALA A 92 -13.68 0.81 -9.70
N ASP A 93 -13.43 1.89 -10.43
CA ASP A 93 -13.37 1.97 -11.88
C ASP A 93 -12.04 1.44 -12.46
N LEU A 94 -11.03 1.17 -11.63
CA LEU A 94 -9.72 0.70 -12.05
C LEU A 94 -9.40 -0.69 -11.50
N ARG A 95 -8.67 -1.47 -12.28
CA ARG A 95 -8.03 -2.72 -11.89
C ARG A 95 -6.54 -2.51 -11.69
N ALA A 96 -5.90 -3.38 -10.91
CA ALA A 96 -4.46 -3.31 -10.67
C ALA A 96 -3.63 -3.38 -11.97
N THR A 97 -4.14 -4.05 -13.00
CA THR A 97 -3.54 -4.15 -14.34
C THR A 97 -3.62 -2.86 -15.15
N ASP A 98 -4.51 -1.94 -14.78
CA ASP A 98 -4.69 -0.66 -15.47
C ASP A 98 -3.67 0.39 -14.97
N LEU A 99 -2.93 0.08 -13.91
CA LEU A 99 -1.92 0.96 -13.33
C LEU A 99 -0.59 0.87 -14.10
N PRO A 100 0.14 1.99 -14.21
CA PRO A 100 1.51 1.96 -14.71
C PRO A 100 2.39 1.07 -13.82
N GLN A 101 3.31 0.34 -14.44
CA GLN A 101 4.32 -0.42 -13.71
C GLN A 101 5.34 0.52 -13.08
N LEU A 102 5.84 0.14 -11.90
CA LEU A 102 6.97 0.80 -11.29
C LEU A 102 8.21 0.63 -12.18
N ARG A 103 8.86 1.73 -12.54
CA ARG A 103 10.10 1.74 -13.33
C ARG A 103 11.32 1.46 -12.46
#